data_AF-A0A524GRW0-F1
#
_entry.id   AF-A0A524GRW0-F1
#
_cell.length_a   1.000
_cell.length_b   1.000
_cell.length_c   1.000
_cell.angle_alpha   90.00
_cell.angle_beta   90.00
_cell.angle_gamma   90.00
#
_symmetry.space_group_name_H-M   'P 1'
#
loop_
_entity.id
_entity.type
_entity.pdbx_description
1 polymer ?
#
loop_
_entity_poly.entity_id
_entity_poly.type
_entity_poly.pdbx_seq_one_letter_code
_entity_poly.pdbx_strand_id
1 'polypeptide(L)'
;MNIDKAYELAKERYAAFGIDTDAAIAKALEIPISLHCWQADDVAGFETKPKGLDGGGIMATGNYPGRARNGDEARSDIEKAMSLIPGAQRVNVHASYAETDHYVDRDEMDPSCFQQWMGWAKEKGVCLDFNPTFFAHPKAEDGFTLSHRDDDIRAFWVRHGKATRRI
;
A
#
# COMPACT_ATOMS: atom_id res chain seq x y z
N MET A 1 -23.96 -6.41 30.71
CA MET A 1 -22.55 -6.41 31.17
C MET A 1 -21.82 -5.36 30.36
N ASN A 2 -21.08 -4.43 30.97
CA ASN A 2 -20.29 -3.42 30.21
C ASN A 2 -18.92 -4.01 29.80
N ILE A 3 -18.22 -3.32 28.90
CA ILE A 3 -16.96 -3.82 28.32
C ILE A 3 -15.89 -4.11 29.38
N ASP A 4 -15.76 -3.25 30.40
CA ASP A 4 -14.77 -3.42 31.46
C ASP A 4 -15.01 -4.71 32.24
N LYS A 5 -16.25 -4.96 32.68
CA LYS A 5 -16.59 -6.20 33.42
C LYS A 5 -16.41 -7.43 32.56
N ALA A 6 -16.73 -7.34 31.26
CA ALA A 6 -16.53 -8.45 30.33
C ALA A 6 -15.04 -8.76 30.15
N TYR A 7 -14.19 -7.73 30.08
CA TYR A 7 -12.74 -7.89 29.97
C TYR A 7 -12.12 -8.48 31.25
N GLU A 8 -12.50 -7.99 32.43
CA GLU A 8 -12.01 -8.56 33.71
C GLU A 8 -12.32 -10.05 33.83
N LEU A 9 -13.54 -10.47 33.47
CA LEU A 9 -13.90 -11.89 33.47
C LEU A 9 -13.07 -12.69 32.46
N ALA A 10 -12.75 -12.12 31.30
CA ALA A 10 -11.89 -12.78 30.31
C ALA A 10 -10.45 -12.89 30.83
N LYS A 11 -9.91 -11.83 31.44
CA LYS A 11 -8.58 -11.78 32.03
C LYS A 11 -8.41 -12.87 33.11
N GLU A 12 -9.39 -13.04 34.00
CA GLU A 12 -9.41 -14.14 34.99
C GLU A 12 -9.36 -15.52 34.32
N ARG A 13 -10.13 -15.73 33.25
CA ARG A 13 -10.15 -17.01 32.52
C ARG A 13 -8.81 -17.33 31.87
N TYR A 14 -8.15 -16.36 31.25
CA TYR A 14 -6.82 -16.54 30.65
C TYR A 14 -5.73 -16.72 31.70
N ALA A 15 -5.82 -16.01 32.83
CA ALA A 15 -4.89 -16.16 33.94
C ALA A 15 -4.90 -17.59 34.53
N ALA A 16 -6.04 -18.28 34.51
CA ALA A 16 -6.13 -19.69 34.90
C ALA A 16 -5.28 -20.65 34.03
N PHE A 17 -4.89 -20.22 32.82
CA PHE A 17 -3.96 -20.92 31.94
C PHE A 17 -2.53 -20.34 31.96
N GLY A 18 -2.24 -19.40 32.87
CA GLY A 18 -0.94 -18.74 32.97
C GLY A 18 -0.70 -17.68 31.89
N ILE A 19 -1.76 -17.15 31.27
CA ILE A 19 -1.67 -16.14 30.20
C ILE A 19 -1.96 -14.75 30.78
N ASP A 20 -1.02 -13.83 30.60
CA ASP A 20 -1.20 -12.40 30.90
C ASP A 20 -1.75 -11.67 29.66
N THR A 21 -3.04 -11.34 29.69
CA THR A 21 -3.72 -10.68 28.57
C THR A 21 -3.30 -9.22 28.39
N ASP A 22 -2.96 -8.51 29.48
CA ASP A 22 -2.52 -7.12 29.39
C ASP A 22 -1.16 -7.05 28.70
N ALA A 23 -0.23 -7.94 29.09
CA ALA A 23 1.06 -8.07 28.42
C ALA A 23 0.92 -8.51 26.96
N ALA A 24 -0.04 -9.39 26.64
CA ALA A 24 -0.30 -9.82 25.28
C ALA A 24 -0.85 -8.68 24.40
N ILE A 25 -1.80 -7.90 24.92
CA ILE A 25 -2.37 -6.73 24.23
C ILE A 25 -1.29 -5.65 24.02
N ALA A 26 -0.48 -5.36 25.04
CA ALA A 26 0.62 -4.41 24.92
C ALA A 26 1.58 -4.80 23.79
N LYS A 27 2.00 -6.07 23.75
CA LYS A 27 2.86 -6.59 22.66
C LYS A 27 2.17 -6.53 21.30
N ALA A 28 0.88 -6.83 21.21
CA ALA A 28 0.16 -6.78 19.95
C ALA A 28 0.10 -5.35 19.38
N LEU A 29 -0.07 -4.34 20.24
CA LEU A 29 -0.11 -2.93 19.83
C LEU A 29 1.24 -2.40 19.32
N GLU A 30 2.35 -3.04 19.71
CA GLU A 30 3.70 -2.71 19.24
C GLU A 30 4.00 -3.25 17.83
N ILE A 31 3.24 -4.23 17.33
CA ILE A 31 3.50 -4.85 16.03
C ILE A 31 2.91 -3.98 14.91
N PRO A 32 3.74 -3.35 14.06
CA PRO A 32 3.24 -2.50 13.00
C PRO A 32 2.57 -3.32 11.89
N ILE A 33 1.37 -2.92 11.47
CA ILE A 33 0.68 -3.51 10.32
C ILE A 33 0.81 -2.58 9.11
N SER A 34 1.36 -3.09 8.02
CA SER A 34 1.51 -2.32 6.77
C SER A 34 0.24 -2.38 5.91
N LEU A 35 -0.47 -1.26 5.85
CA LEU A 35 -1.72 -1.10 5.11
C LEU A 35 -1.42 -0.85 3.64
N HIS A 36 -2.10 -1.58 2.77
CA HIS A 36 -1.89 -1.49 1.34
C HIS A 36 -2.66 -0.32 0.72
N CYS A 37 -1.95 0.59 0.03
CA CYS A 37 -2.57 1.80 -0.52
C CYS A 37 -3.64 1.50 -1.58
N TRP A 38 -3.51 0.38 -2.30
CA TRP A 38 -4.35 0.06 -3.44
C TRP A 38 -5.79 -0.33 -3.12
N GLN A 39 -6.11 -0.52 -1.85
CA GLN A 39 -7.50 -0.69 -1.43
C GLN A 39 -8.30 0.61 -1.56
N ALA A 40 -7.65 1.77 -1.54
CA ALA A 40 -8.36 3.05 -1.61
C ALA A 40 -9.00 3.31 -2.98
N ASP A 41 -8.45 2.73 -4.05
CA ASP A 41 -8.74 3.11 -5.44
C ASP A 41 -8.90 1.93 -6.40
N ASP A 42 -9.17 0.72 -5.89
CA ASP A 42 -9.32 -0.49 -6.70
C ASP A 42 -8.07 -0.85 -7.53
N VAL A 43 -6.87 -0.51 -7.06
CA VAL A 43 -5.59 -0.73 -7.77
C VAL A 43 -5.44 0.08 -9.06
N ALA A 44 -6.16 1.21 -9.19
CA ALA A 44 -6.05 2.07 -10.37
C ALA A 44 -4.67 2.72 -10.51
N GLY A 45 -4.13 3.24 -9.40
CA GLY A 45 -2.93 4.06 -9.34
C GLY A 45 -3.18 5.53 -9.71
N PHE A 46 -2.18 6.37 -9.44
CA PHE A 46 -2.20 7.82 -9.68
C PHE A 46 -1.14 8.27 -10.69
N GLU A 47 -0.29 7.35 -11.16
CA GLU A 47 0.66 7.66 -12.23
C GLU A 47 -0.12 8.16 -13.46
N THR A 48 0.42 9.18 -14.13
CA THR A 48 -0.12 9.60 -15.42
C THR A 48 0.12 8.48 -16.42
N LYS A 49 -0.92 7.85 -16.98
CA LYS A 49 -0.81 6.75 -17.95
C LYS A 49 -1.36 7.12 -19.34
N PRO A 50 -0.83 6.52 -20.42
CA PRO A 50 -1.54 6.40 -21.69
C PRO A 50 -2.88 5.67 -21.49
N LYS A 51 -3.90 6.01 -22.29
CA LYS A 51 -5.26 5.43 -22.18
C LYS A 51 -5.26 3.90 -22.40
N GLY A 52 -6.07 3.17 -21.63
CA GLY A 52 -6.47 1.79 -21.93
C GLY A 52 -5.65 0.68 -21.24
N LEU A 53 -4.88 1.02 -20.21
CA LEU A 53 -3.96 0.09 -19.54
C LEU A 53 -4.58 -0.53 -18.29
N ASP A 54 -5.52 -1.46 -18.50
CA ASP A 54 -6.09 -2.31 -17.45
C ASP A 54 -5.71 -3.76 -17.72
N GLY A 55 -4.84 -4.35 -16.89
CA GLY A 55 -4.42 -5.74 -17.08
C GLY A 55 -3.26 -6.18 -16.19
N GLY A 56 -3.09 -7.49 -16.01
CA GLY A 56 -2.09 -8.05 -15.07
C GLY A 56 -2.54 -9.33 -14.36
N GLY A 57 -3.75 -9.83 -14.65
CA GLY A 57 -4.30 -11.04 -14.03
C GLY A 57 -4.93 -10.83 -12.65
N ILE A 58 -4.97 -9.58 -12.17
CA ILE A 58 -5.64 -9.18 -10.91
C ILE A 58 -6.86 -8.30 -11.22
N MET A 59 -7.91 -8.41 -10.42
CA MET A 59 -9.13 -7.64 -10.58
C MET A 59 -9.68 -7.21 -9.23
N ALA A 60 -10.03 -5.93 -9.11
CA ALA A 60 -10.99 -5.48 -8.11
C ALA A 60 -12.41 -5.70 -8.65
N THR A 61 -13.31 -6.21 -7.83
CA THR A 61 -14.67 -6.57 -8.22
C THR A 61 -15.70 -5.76 -7.44
N GLY A 62 -16.78 -5.36 -8.11
CA GLY A 62 -17.85 -4.56 -7.52
C GLY A 62 -17.81 -3.11 -8.00
N ASN A 63 -18.87 -2.36 -7.67
CA ASN A 63 -19.05 -0.97 -8.10
C ASN A 63 -19.48 -0.08 -6.92
N TYR A 64 -18.89 -0.31 -5.75
CA TYR A 64 -19.17 0.52 -4.59
C TYR A 64 -18.65 1.94 -4.84
N PRO A 65 -19.46 3.00 -4.62
CA PRO A 65 -19.03 4.37 -4.91
C PRO A 65 -18.03 4.88 -3.88
N GLY A 66 -17.27 5.90 -4.25
CA GLY A 66 -16.43 6.66 -3.31
C GLY A 66 -14.95 6.26 -3.26
N ARG A 67 -14.46 5.45 -4.20
CA ARG A 67 -13.02 5.17 -4.33
C ARG A 67 -12.22 6.46 -4.54
N ALA A 68 -11.02 6.51 -3.97
CA ALA A 68 -10.08 7.60 -4.17
C ALA A 68 -9.69 7.74 -5.64
N ARG A 69 -9.53 8.99 -6.09
CA ARG A 69 -9.23 9.33 -7.49
C ARG A 69 -7.85 9.96 -7.67
N ASN A 70 -7.17 10.26 -6.57
CA ASN A 70 -5.86 10.89 -6.51
C ASN A 70 -5.20 10.61 -5.16
N GLY A 71 -3.94 11.01 -5.01
CA GLY A 71 -3.16 10.81 -3.79
C GLY A 71 -3.75 11.49 -2.55
N ASP A 72 -4.37 12.67 -2.69
CA ASP A 72 -4.96 13.39 -1.55
C ASP A 72 -6.18 12.66 -0.98
N GLU A 73 -7.07 12.19 -1.85
CA GLU A 73 -8.22 11.37 -1.45
C GLU A 73 -7.76 10.06 -0.79
N ALA A 74 -6.78 9.37 -1.40
CA ALA A 74 -6.28 8.11 -0.86
C ALA A 74 -5.61 8.29 0.51
N ARG A 75 -4.80 9.34 0.70
CA ARG A 75 -4.22 9.67 2.01
C ARG A 75 -5.31 9.98 3.04
N SER A 76 -6.35 10.72 2.67
CA SER A 76 -7.47 11.01 3.57
C SER A 76 -8.23 9.75 3.99
N ASP A 77 -8.49 8.85 3.05
CA ASP A 77 -9.15 7.56 3.32
C ASP A 77 -8.30 6.66 4.22
N ILE A 78 -6.99 6.60 3.94
CA ILE A 78 -6.02 5.86 4.77
C ILE A 78 -5.95 6.44 6.18
N GLU A 79 -5.87 7.77 6.34
CA GLU A 79 -5.91 8.43 7.65
C GLU A 79 -7.18 8.07 8.41
N LYS A 80 -8.33 8.07 7.72
CA LYS A 80 -9.60 7.70 8.36
C LYS A 80 -9.58 6.25 8.82
N ALA A 81 -9.07 5.33 8.01
CA ALA A 81 -8.92 3.93 8.39
C ALA A 81 -7.97 3.77 9.59
N MET A 82 -6.80 4.43 9.57
CA MET A 82 -5.84 4.42 10.67
C MET A 82 -6.44 4.96 11.98
N SER A 83 -7.33 5.96 11.93
CA SER A 83 -8.01 6.48 13.13
C SER A 83 -8.91 5.45 13.84
N LEU A 84 -9.27 4.36 13.14
CA LEU A 84 -10.16 3.30 13.63
C LEU A 84 -9.39 2.01 13.96
N ILE A 85 -8.10 1.92 13.63
CA ILE A 85 -7.29 0.72 13.81
C ILE A 85 -6.32 0.96 14.98
N PRO A 86 -6.34 0.12 16.02
CA PRO A 86 -5.41 0.26 17.14
C PRO A 86 -4.00 -0.19 16.77
N GLY A 87 -3.01 0.31 17.50
CA GLY A 87 -1.60 -0.05 17.35
C GLY A 87 -0.86 0.84 16.36
N ALA A 88 0.37 0.44 16.01
CA ALA A 88 1.16 1.11 14.99
C ALA A 88 0.77 0.62 13.58
N GLN A 89 0.76 1.53 12.60
CA GLN A 89 0.58 1.18 11.20
C GLN A 89 1.76 1.69 10.36
N ARG A 90 1.90 1.07 9.20
CA ARG A 90 2.74 1.52 8.07
C ARG A 90 1.84 1.64 6.84
N VAL A 91 2.33 2.28 5.79
CA VAL A 91 1.63 2.29 4.49
C VAL A 91 2.52 1.71 3.42
N ASN A 92 2.00 0.69 2.74
CA ASN A 92 2.65 0.03 1.63
C ASN A 92 2.19 0.66 0.31
N VAL A 93 3.12 1.33 -0.36
CA VAL A 93 2.87 2.09 -1.60
C VAL A 93 3.37 1.29 -2.81
N HIS A 94 2.65 1.37 -3.92
CA HIS A 94 3.09 0.82 -5.21
C HIS A 94 3.64 1.93 -6.12
N ALA A 95 4.58 1.61 -7.00
CA ALA A 95 5.15 2.60 -7.92
C ALA A 95 4.09 3.31 -8.81
N SER A 96 3.00 2.62 -9.14
CA SER A 96 1.86 3.19 -9.87
C SER A 96 1.08 4.27 -9.10
N TYR A 97 1.43 4.53 -7.84
CA TYR A 97 0.90 5.62 -7.01
C TYR A 97 1.81 6.84 -7.01
N ALA A 98 2.75 6.92 -7.96
CA ALA A 98 3.53 8.12 -8.24
C ALA A 98 2.61 9.31 -8.51
N GLU A 99 3.02 10.48 -8.01
CA GLU A 99 2.30 11.75 -8.18
C GLU A 99 3.21 12.73 -8.93
N THR A 100 2.91 12.94 -10.21
CA THR A 100 3.68 13.79 -11.13
C THR A 100 2.75 14.68 -11.94
N ASP A 101 3.24 15.86 -12.34
CA ASP A 101 2.53 16.81 -13.22
C ASP A 101 2.68 16.46 -14.71
N HIS A 102 3.62 15.58 -15.04
CA HIS A 102 3.87 15.07 -16.38
C HIS A 102 4.03 13.55 -16.37
N TYR A 103 4.04 12.94 -17.56
CA TYR A 103 4.31 11.52 -17.73
C TYR A 103 5.76 11.20 -17.34
N VAL A 104 5.94 10.27 -16.41
CA VAL A 104 7.24 9.67 -16.06
C VAL A 104 7.09 8.17 -16.23
N ASP A 105 7.89 7.57 -17.13
CA ASP A 105 7.84 6.13 -17.32
C ASP A 105 8.43 5.39 -16.12
N ARG A 106 7.99 4.15 -15.91
CA ARG A 106 8.28 3.41 -14.68
C ARG A 106 9.76 3.13 -14.47
N ASP A 107 10.53 2.97 -15.53
CA ASP A 107 11.98 2.77 -15.42
C ASP A 107 12.78 4.05 -15.16
N GLU A 108 12.12 5.21 -15.20
CA GLU A 108 12.69 6.54 -14.96
C GLU A 108 12.22 7.17 -13.64
N MET A 109 11.27 6.55 -12.94
CA MET A 109 10.79 7.02 -11.64
C MET A 109 11.92 7.14 -10.60
N ASP A 110 11.82 8.18 -9.78
CA ASP A 110 12.77 8.45 -8.69
C ASP A 110 12.02 8.96 -7.43
N PRO A 111 12.71 9.26 -6.32
CA PRO A 111 12.04 9.75 -5.10
C PRO A 111 11.23 11.05 -5.28
N SER A 112 11.48 11.85 -6.32
CA SER A 112 10.72 13.06 -6.58
C SER A 112 9.25 12.75 -6.92
N CYS A 113 8.98 11.58 -7.52
CA CYS A 113 7.62 11.11 -7.83
C CYS A 113 6.79 10.77 -6.58
N PHE A 114 7.39 10.71 -5.40
CA PHE A 114 6.75 10.28 -4.14
C PHE A 114 6.88 11.32 -3.02
N GLN A 115 7.22 12.57 -3.34
CA GLN A 115 7.42 13.63 -2.33
C GLN A 115 6.16 13.85 -1.47
N GLN A 116 4.98 13.79 -2.07
CA GLN A 116 3.72 13.97 -1.37
C GLN A 116 3.47 12.83 -0.37
N TRP A 117 3.71 11.58 -0.76
CA TRP A 117 3.67 10.43 0.13
C TRP A 117 4.68 10.55 1.28
N MET A 118 5.93 10.90 0.99
CA MET A 118 6.97 11.05 2.01
C MET A 118 6.69 12.20 2.98
N GLY A 119 6.21 13.34 2.46
CA GLY A 119 5.82 14.49 3.27
C GLY A 119 4.66 14.16 4.20
N TRP A 120 3.61 13.53 3.66
CA TRP A 120 2.48 13.05 4.44
C TRP A 120 2.87 12.03 5.50
N ALA A 121 3.66 11.02 5.14
CA ALA A 121 4.10 9.97 6.06
C ALA A 121 4.91 10.57 7.23
N LYS A 122 5.76 11.55 6.94
CA LYS A 122 6.50 12.30 7.96
C LYS A 122 5.58 13.12 8.85
N GLU A 123 4.57 13.80 8.30
CA GLU A 123 3.58 14.56 9.09
C GLU A 123 2.82 13.65 10.05
N LYS A 124 2.39 12.47 9.59
CA LYS A 124 1.61 11.51 10.39
C LYS A 124 2.45 10.61 11.29
N GLY A 125 3.77 10.65 11.18
CA GLY A 125 4.67 9.76 11.91
C GLY A 125 4.54 8.29 11.48
N VAL A 126 4.20 8.05 10.21
CA VAL A 126 3.99 6.73 9.62
C VAL A 126 5.17 6.37 8.74
N CYS A 127 5.57 5.12 8.73
CA CYS A 127 6.61 4.65 7.80
C CYS A 127 6.00 4.11 6.51
N LEU A 128 6.75 4.25 5.42
CA LEU A 128 6.39 3.72 4.11
C LEU A 128 7.11 2.40 3.81
N ASP A 129 6.39 1.47 3.22
CA ASP A 129 6.89 0.31 2.47
C ASP A 129 6.66 0.56 0.97
N PHE A 130 7.37 -0.16 0.10
CA PHE A 130 7.35 0.13 -1.33
C PHE A 130 7.40 -1.11 -2.22
N ASN A 131 6.74 -1.04 -3.39
CA ASN A 131 6.71 -2.11 -4.37
C ASN A 131 6.89 -1.59 -5.80
N PRO A 132 7.66 -2.29 -6.66
CA PRO A 132 7.59 -2.09 -8.10
C PRO A 132 6.23 -2.51 -8.67
N THR A 133 5.70 -1.79 -9.65
CA THR A 133 4.49 -2.19 -10.40
C THR A 133 4.87 -2.86 -11.72
N PHE A 134 4.72 -4.18 -11.80
CA PHE A 134 5.02 -4.99 -12.99
C PHE A 134 3.79 -5.36 -13.84
N PHE A 135 2.69 -4.62 -13.71
CA PHE A 135 1.42 -4.91 -14.40
C PHE A 135 0.75 -3.61 -14.88
N ALA A 136 -0.35 -3.70 -15.64
CA ALA A 136 -1.11 -2.55 -16.15
C ALA A 136 -0.21 -1.54 -16.88
N HIS A 137 0.54 -2.04 -17.88
CA HIS A 137 1.52 -1.28 -18.65
C HIS A 137 1.69 -1.91 -20.05
N PRO A 138 1.95 -1.15 -21.13
CA PRO A 138 2.07 -1.72 -22.48
C PRO A 138 3.15 -2.81 -22.56
N LYS A 139 4.26 -2.61 -21.84
CA LYS A 139 5.36 -3.59 -21.76
C LYS A 139 5.07 -4.83 -20.90
N ALA A 140 3.82 -5.01 -20.45
CA ALA A 140 3.35 -6.19 -19.74
C ALA A 140 2.16 -6.87 -20.44
N GLU A 141 1.70 -6.37 -21.60
CA GLU A 141 0.52 -6.89 -22.30
C GLU A 141 0.66 -8.36 -22.73
N ASP A 142 1.89 -8.78 -23.08
CA ASP A 142 2.20 -10.16 -23.46
C ASP A 142 2.15 -11.14 -22.27
N GLY A 143 1.85 -10.67 -21.05
CA GLY A 143 1.76 -11.47 -19.84
C GLY A 143 3.11 -11.83 -19.22
N PHE A 144 4.22 -11.33 -19.78
CA PHE A 144 5.57 -11.50 -19.24
C PHE A 144 6.23 -10.15 -18.98
N THR A 145 7.06 -10.07 -17.94
CA THR A 145 7.83 -8.86 -17.59
C THR A 145 9.32 -9.18 -17.43
N LEU A 146 9.77 -9.51 -16.22
CA LEU A 146 11.16 -9.89 -15.94
C LEU A 146 11.60 -11.16 -16.69
N SER A 147 10.64 -12.00 -17.10
CA SER A 147 10.84 -13.23 -17.87
C SER A 147 10.47 -13.11 -19.35
N HIS A 148 10.22 -11.89 -19.84
CA HIS A 148 9.83 -11.65 -21.23
C HIS A 148 10.91 -12.15 -22.22
N ARG A 149 10.55 -12.58 -23.44
CA ARG A 149 11.54 -13.08 -24.41
C ARG A 149 12.32 -11.98 -25.12
N ASP A 150 11.68 -10.83 -25.32
CA ASP A 150 12.30 -9.60 -25.81
C ASP A 150 13.24 -9.00 -24.75
N ASP A 151 14.49 -8.73 -25.16
CA ASP A 151 15.57 -8.22 -24.31
C ASP A 151 15.31 -6.79 -23.82
N ASP A 152 14.69 -5.95 -24.65
CA ASP A 152 14.41 -4.55 -24.32
C ASP A 152 13.27 -4.44 -23.30
N ILE A 153 12.25 -5.31 -23.39
CA ILE A 153 11.18 -5.39 -22.38
C ILE A 153 11.73 -5.88 -21.04
N ARG A 154 12.57 -6.93 -21.04
CA ARG A 154 13.23 -7.37 -19.79
C ARG A 154 14.11 -6.27 -19.21
N ALA A 155 14.91 -5.61 -20.04
CA ALA A 155 15.81 -4.54 -19.61
C ALA A 155 15.04 -3.39 -18.98
N PHE A 156 13.89 -3.01 -19.55
CA PHE A 156 12.96 -2.02 -18.97
C PHE A 156 12.52 -2.43 -17.55
N TRP A 157 11.98 -3.64 -17.37
CA TRP A 157 11.50 -4.07 -16.06
C TRP A 157 12.64 -4.25 -15.04
N VAL A 158 13.83 -4.63 -15.48
CA VAL A 158 15.02 -4.65 -14.62
C VAL A 158 15.42 -3.23 -14.19
N ARG A 159 15.34 -2.24 -15.08
CA ARG A 159 15.58 -0.83 -14.71
C ARG A 159 14.52 -0.32 -13.73
N HIS A 160 13.24 -0.60 -13.96
CA HIS A 160 12.16 -0.29 -13.01
C HIS A 160 12.37 -0.93 -11.63
N GLY A 161 12.72 -2.22 -11.58
CA GLY A 161 13.07 -2.91 -10.34
C GLY A 161 14.29 -2.33 -9.62
N LYS A 162 15.23 -1.70 -10.35
CA LYS A 162 16.37 -0.99 -9.75
C LYS A 162 15.99 0.41 -9.27
N ALA A 163 15.15 1.13 -10.01
CA ALA A 163 14.64 2.44 -9.63
C ALA A 163 13.86 2.38 -8.31
N THR A 164 12.95 1.41 -8.21
CA THR A 164 12.14 1.14 -7.00
C THR A 164 12.93 0.68 -5.78
N ARG A 165 14.20 0.26 -5.95
CA ARG A 165 15.11 -0.02 -4.82
C ARG A 165 15.85 1.22 -4.31
N ARG A 166 15.90 2.29 -5.11
CA ARG A 166 16.53 3.57 -4.74
C ARG A 166 15.53 4.50 -4.07
N ILE A 167 14.27 4.42 -4.50
CA ILE A 167 13.10 4.96 -3.81
C ILE A 167 12.97 4.25 -2.47
#